data_AF-A0A382T9C2-F1
#
_entry.id   AF-A0A382T9C2-F1
#
_cell.length_a   1.000
_cell.length_b   1.000
_cell.length_c   1.000
_cell.angle_alpha   90.00
_cell.angle_beta   90.00
_cell.angle_gamma   90.00
#
_symmetry.space_group_name_H-M   'P 1'
#
loop_
_entity.id
_entity.type
_entity.pdbx_description
1 polymer ?
#
loop_
_entity_poly.entity_id
_entity_poly.type
_entity_poly.pdbx_seq_one_letter_code
_entity_poly.pdbx_strand_id
1 'polypeptide(L)' 'MGRTILFLVFVAMSITGGWLVFRRTGNYDIDYFTKILGWILLIPGIWGLLESLRIIQ' A
#
# COMPACT_ATOMS: atom_id res chain seq x y z
N MET A 1 10.46 11.18 16.57
CA MET A 1 10.50 9.71 16.35
C MET A 1 9.18 9.16 15.82
N GLY A 2 8.02 9.47 16.42
CA GLY A 2 6.71 8.95 15.96
C GLY A 2 6.37 9.22 14.48
N ARG A 3 6.66 10.42 13.97
CA ARG A 3 6.47 10.76 12.54
C ARG A 3 7.30 9.89 11.59
N THR A 4 8.53 9.55 11.98
CA THR A 4 9.43 8.72 11.16
C THR A 4 8.97 7.27 11.11
N ILE A 5 8.47 6.73 12.23
CA ILE A 5 7.94 5.36 12.28
C ILE A 5 6.68 5.25 11.41
N LEU A 6 5.76 6.21 11.55
CA LEU A 6 4.55 6.28 10.71
C LEU A 6 4.89 6.36 9.22
N PHE A 7 5.88 7.18 8.85
CA PHE A 7 6.36 7.24 7.48
C PHE A 7 6.85 5.87 6.98
N LEU A 8 7.67 5.17 7.76
CA LEU A 8 8.17 3.83 7.39
C LEU A 8 7.05 2.80 7.27
N VAL A 9 6.02 2.88 8.12
CA VAL A 9 4.82 2.04 8.01
C VAL A 9 4.10 2.30 6.69
N PHE A 10 3.89 3.56 6.32
CA PHE A 10 3.26 3.90 5.03
C PHE A 10 4.12 3.48 3.83
N VAL A 11 5.45 3.56 3.92
CA VAL A 11 6.36 3.03 2.90
C VAL A 11 6.16 1.52 2.74
N ALA A 12 6.20 0.77 3.85
CA ALA A 12 6.04 -0.68 3.82
C ALA A 12 4.65 -1.11 3.31
N MET A 13 3.59 -0.41 3.74
CA MET A 13 2.23 -0.64 3.25
C MET A 13 2.11 -0.41 1.74
N SER A 14 2.73 0.66 1.24
CA SER A 14 2.69 1.01 -0.19
C SER A 14 3.44 -0.01 -1.04
N ILE A 15 4.63 -0.44 -0.61
CA ILE A 15 5.40 -1.45 -1.32
C ILE A 15 4.66 -2.80 -1.32
N THR A 16 4.16 -3.24 -0.17
CA THR A 16 3.48 -4.53 -0.03
C THR A 16 2.14 -4.53 -0.76
N GLY A 17 1.36 -3.46 -0.63
CA GLY A 17 0.10 -3.29 -1.34
C GLY A 17 0.30 -3.26 -2.86
N GLY A 18 1.30 -2.53 -3.34
CA GLY A 18 1.68 -2.49 -4.75
C GLY A 18 2.05 -3.88 -5.27
N TRP A 19 2.93 -4.58 -4.55
CA TRP A 19 3.32 -5.93 -4.90
C TRP A 19 2.13 -6.90 -4.99
N LEU A 20 1.18 -6.83 -4.06
CA LEU A 20 -0.05 -7.65 -4.10
C LEU A 20 -0.94 -7.32 -5.31
N VAL A 21 -1.11 -6.04 -5.66
CA VAL A 21 -1.88 -5.63 -6.84
C VAL A 21 -1.28 -6.17 -8.14
N PHE A 22 0.05 -6.16 -8.25
CA PHE A 22 0.75 -6.64 -9.45
C PHE A 22 0.98 -8.15 -9.48
N ARG A 23 0.82 -8.85 -8.35
CA ARG A 23 1.04 -10.30 -8.28
C ARG A 23 0.00 -11.04 -9.11
N ARG A 24 0.47 -11.99 -9.90
CA ARG A 24 -0.34 -12.92 -10.70
C ARG A 24 -0.02 -14.34 -10.28
N THR A 25 -1.05 -15.09 -9.94
CA THR A 25 -0.98 -16.49 -9.51
C THR A 25 -1.53 -17.44 -10.57
N GLY A 26 -2.25 -16.92 -11.58
CA GLY A 26 -2.88 -17.71 -12.64
C GLY A 26 -4.26 -18.27 -12.26
N ASN A 27 -4.65 -18.18 -10.99
CA ASN A 27 -6.00 -18.45 -10.53
C ASN A 27 -6.78 -17.13 -10.42
N TYR A 28 -7.93 -17.04 -11.11
CA TYR A 28 -8.74 -15.82 -11.16
C TYR A 28 -9.21 -15.36 -9.77
N ASP A 29 -9.69 -16.28 -8.94
CA ASP A 29 -10.25 -15.94 -7.63
C ASP A 29 -9.15 -15.44 -6.69
N ILE A 30 -8.02 -16.14 -6.67
CA ILE A 30 -6.87 -15.75 -5.85
C ILE A 30 -6.32 -14.40 -6.29
N ASP A 31 -6.18 -14.17 -7.60
CA ASP A 31 -5.74 -12.88 -8.15
C ASP A 31 -6.72 -11.76 -7.77
N TYR A 32 -8.02 -12.04 -7.81
CA TYR A 32 -9.05 -11.06 -7.45
C TYR A 32 -8.95 -10.65 -5.98
N PHE A 33 -8.90 -11.62 -5.06
CA PHE A 33 -8.75 -11.34 -3.62
C PHE A 33 -7.42 -10.67 -3.30
N THR A 34 -6.32 -11.13 -3.92
CA THR A 34 -4.97 -10.57 -3.71
C THR A 34 -4.92 -9.11 -4.13
N LYS A 35 -5.58 -8.75 -5.24
CA LYS A 35 -5.69 -7.36 -5.69
C LYS A 35 -6.51 -6.49 -4.76
N ILE A 36 -7.64 -6.99 -4.24
CA ILE A 36 -8.45 -6.25 -3.27
C ILE A 36 -7.63 -5.94 -2.02
N LEU A 37 -6.96 -6.95 -1.46
CA LEU A 37 -6.07 -6.76 -0.31
C LEU A 37 -4.92 -5.79 -0.63
N GLY A 38 -4.35 -5.89 -1.83
CA GLY A 38 -3.33 -4.98 -2.32
C GLY A 38 -3.82 -3.53 -2.36
N TRP A 39 -5.00 -3.26 -2.91
CA TRP A 39 -5.56 -1.91 -2.96
C TRP A 39 -5.92 -1.35 -1.58
N ILE A 40 -6.45 -2.20 -0.68
CA ILE A 40 -6.74 -1.81 0.72
C ILE A 40 -5.47 -1.37 1.45
N LEU A 41 -4.31 -1.94 1.13
CA LEU A 41 -3.03 -1.51 1.71
C LEU A 41 -2.40 -0.32 0.96
N LEU A 42 -2.49 -0.34 -0.37
CA LEU A 42 -1.81 0.61 -1.25
C LEU A 42 -2.41 2.01 -1.17
N ILE A 43 -3.74 2.13 -1.19
CA ILE A 43 -4.44 3.44 -1.16
C ILE A 43 -4.11 4.23 0.12
N PRO A 44 -4.34 3.71 1.33
CA PRO A 44 -3.99 4.43 2.55
C PRO A 44 -2.47 4.57 2.72
N GLY A 45 -1.67 3.61 2.23
CA GLY A 45 -0.22 3.71 2.21
C GLY A 45 0.26 4.93 1.43
N ILE A 46 -0.20 5.07 0.17
CA ILE A 46 0.15 6.22 -0.67
C ILE A 46 -0.38 7.52 -0.06
N TRP A 47 -1.62 7.54 0.43
CA TRP A 47 -2.20 8.72 1.05
C TRP A 47 -1.36 9.21 2.25
N GLY A 48 -1.03 8.30 3.16
CA GLY A 48 -0.19 8.60 4.32
C GLY A 48 1.23 9.03 3.95
N LEU A 49 1.79 8.53 2.85
CA LEU A 49 3.07 9.02 2.32
C LEU A 49 2.96 10.46 1.81
N LEU A 50 1.93 10.77 1.01
CA LEU A 50 1.72 12.11 0.46
C LEU A 50 1.53 13.14 1.58
N GLU A 51 0.77 12.80 2.62
CA GLU A 51 0.59 13.64 3.81
C GLU A 51 1.90 13.79 4.60
N SER A 52 2.64 12.69 4.79
CA SER A 52 3.94 12.71 5.48
C SER A 52 4.98 13.58 4.77
N LEU A 53 4.94 13.60 3.44
CA LEU A 53 5.78 14.43 2.58
C LEU A 53 5.26 15.87 2.41
N ARG A 54 4.11 16.21 3.01
CA ARG A 54 3.41 17.50 2.85
C ARG A 54 3.08 17.86 1.40
N ILE A 55 2.84 16.85 0.57
CA ILE A 55 2.39 17.02 -0.81
C ILE A 55 0.90 17.34 -0.84
N ILE A 56 0.14 16.73 0.06
CA ILE A 56 -1.28 17.00 0.31
C ILE A 56 -1.47 17.44 1.77
N GLN A 57 -2.50 18.24 2.02
CA GLN A 57 -2.87 18.76 3.34
C GLN A 57 -4.08 18.04 3.90
#